data_AF-G9KQZ6-F1
#
_entry.id   AF-G9KQZ6-F1
#
_cell.length_a   1.000
_cell.length_b   1.000
_cell.length_c   1.000
_cell.angle_alpha   90.00
_cell.angle_beta   90.00
_cell.angle_gamma   90.00
#
_symmetry.space_group_name_H-M   'P 1'
#
loop_
_entity.id
_entity.type
_entity.pdbx_description
1 polymer ?
#
loop_
_entity_poly.entity_id
_entity_poly.type
_entity_poly.pdbx_seq_one_letter_code
_entity_poly.pdbx_strand_id
1 'polypeptide(L)'
;ITSSSPSHPANSFYYPRLKSLPPIARVTLVRLRHNPRAFVPPAPGPVGAGGSNEIVDSVSVAETPLDCEVSLWSSWGLCAGPCGKLGAKSRTRYIRMQPANHGAPCPELEEEAECVPDNCV
;
A
#
# COMPACT_ATOMS: atom_id res chain seq x y z
N ILE A 1 2.53 -14.73 7.74
CA ILE A 1 3.61 -13.74 7.52
C ILE A 1 4.59 -13.93 8.68
N THR A 2 5.84 -14.32 8.42
CA THR A 2 6.85 -14.60 9.47
C THR A 2 8.11 -13.81 9.18
N SER A 3 8.96 -13.60 10.19
CA SER A 3 10.29 -13.02 10.02
C SER A 3 11.17 -13.83 9.06
N SER A 4 10.91 -15.14 8.93
CA SER A 4 11.58 -16.05 8.00
C SER A 4 11.06 -16.00 6.56
N SER A 5 9.82 -15.53 6.34
CA SER A 5 9.17 -15.46 5.02
C SER A 5 8.50 -14.10 4.81
N PRO A 6 9.29 -13.02 4.64
CA PRO A 6 8.77 -11.66 4.53
C PRO A 6 8.11 -11.37 3.17
N SER A 7 8.39 -12.14 2.12
CA SER A 7 7.86 -11.92 0.76
C SER A 7 6.45 -12.50 0.55
N HIS A 8 5.61 -12.51 1.57
CA HIS A 8 4.23 -12.98 1.45
C HIS A 8 3.32 -11.85 0.93
N PRO A 9 2.41 -12.07 -0.03
CA PRO A 9 1.55 -11.02 -0.60
C PRO A 9 0.70 -10.25 0.43
N ALA A 10 0.31 -10.92 1.51
CA ALA A 10 -0.41 -10.29 2.63
C ALA A 10 0.48 -9.46 3.59
N ASN A 11 1.80 -9.37 3.36
CA ASN A 11 2.70 -8.58 4.19
C ASN A 11 2.68 -7.10 3.80
N SER A 12 2.66 -6.21 4.78
CA SER A 12 2.76 -4.76 4.60
C SER A 12 4.07 -4.31 3.93
N PHE A 13 5.13 -5.13 4.00
CA PHE A 13 6.41 -4.89 3.32
C PHE A 13 6.61 -5.80 2.10
N TYR A 14 5.53 -6.19 1.43
CA TYR A 14 5.62 -7.00 0.22
C TYR A 14 5.97 -6.16 -1.01
N TYR A 15 7.21 -6.31 -1.48
CA TYR A 15 7.71 -5.64 -2.68
C TYR A 15 8.05 -6.67 -3.77
N PRO A 16 7.09 -7.11 -4.60
CA PRO A 16 7.30 -8.19 -5.57
C PRO A 16 8.35 -7.88 -6.64
N ARG A 17 8.58 -6.59 -6.92
CA ARG A 17 9.46 -6.13 -8.01
C ARG A 17 10.86 -5.73 -7.53
N LEU A 18 11.12 -5.74 -6.23
CA LEU A 18 12.41 -5.34 -5.66
C LEU A 18 13.21 -6.57 -5.25
N LYS A 19 14.48 -6.61 -5.64
CA LYS A 19 15.41 -7.67 -5.22
C LYS A 19 15.84 -7.54 -3.76
N SER A 20 15.81 -6.33 -3.22
CA SER A 20 16.17 -6.00 -1.84
C SER A 20 15.18 -4.98 -1.28
N LEU A 21 14.87 -5.10 0.01
CA LEU A 21 13.95 -4.18 0.68
C LEU A 21 14.51 -2.75 0.67
N PRO A 22 13.66 -1.72 0.48
CA PRO A 22 14.05 -0.34 0.64
C PRO A 22 14.54 -0.07 2.07
N PRO A 23 15.58 0.75 2.27
CA PRO A 23 15.97 1.19 3.60
C PRO A 23 14.86 2.07 4.19
N ILE A 24 14.28 1.64 5.31
CA ILE A 24 13.18 2.35 6.00
C ILE A 24 13.68 3.30 7.09
N ALA A 25 14.88 3.07 7.64
CA ALA A 25 15.47 3.91 8.68
C ALA A 25 17.00 3.74 8.74
N ARG A 26 17.68 4.75 9.30
CA ARG A 26 19.08 4.65 9.75
C ARG A 26 19.11 4.85 11.27
N VAL A 27 19.73 3.90 11.98
CA VAL A 27 19.90 3.98 13.43
C VAL A 27 21.37 4.23 13.73
N THR A 28 21.64 5.24 14.56
CA THR A 28 23.00 5.58 15.01
C THR A 28 23.10 5.30 16.50
N LEU A 29 23.94 4.35 16.89
CA LEU A 29 24.13 3.98 18.29
C LEU A 29 25.38 4.69 18.84
N VAL A 30 25.22 5.44 19.92
CA VAL A 30 26.34 6.06 20.65
C VAL A 30 26.46 5.44 22.03
N ARG A 31 27.68 5.03 22.40
CA ARG A 31 27.96 4.48 23.73
C ARG A 31 28.13 5.62 24.73
N LEU A 32 27.13 5.80 25.60
CA LEU A 32 27.27 6.70 26.75
C LEU A 32 28.22 6.07 27.77
N ARG A 33 29.21 6.85 28.24
CA ARG A 33 30.05 6.42 29.36
C ARG A 33 29.23 6.51 30.63
N HIS A 34 28.76 5.37 31.12
CA HIS A 34 28.07 5.30 32.40
C HIS A 34 29.12 5.44 33.51
N ASN A 35 29.22 6.64 34.11
CA ASN A 35 29.94 6.83 35.36
C ASN A 35 28.93 6.53 36.50
N PRO A 36 29.17 5.56 37.40
CA PRO A 36 28.17 5.11 38.39
C PRO A 36 27.82 6.14 39.48
N ARG A 37 28.08 7.44 39.27
CA ARG A 37 27.96 8.48 40.31
C ARG A 37 27.19 9.75 39.95
N ALA A 38 26.50 9.85 38.80
CA ALA A 38 25.67 11.04 38.56
C ALA A 38 24.57 10.78 37.53
N PHE A 39 23.45 10.18 37.95
CA PHE A 39 22.18 10.52 37.34
C PHE A 39 21.65 11.75 38.08
N VAL A 40 22.11 12.93 37.67
CA VAL A 40 21.50 14.20 38.07
C VAL A 40 20.43 14.46 37.01
N PRO A 41 19.13 14.42 37.35
CA PRO A 41 18.08 14.86 36.44
C PRO A 41 18.40 16.30 36.00
N PRO A 42 18.39 16.62 34.69
CA PRO A 42 18.65 17.98 34.26
C PRO A 42 17.57 18.91 34.85
N ALA A 43 18.00 20.01 35.46
CA ALA A 43 17.12 21.08 35.88
C ALA A 43 16.31 21.61 34.66
N PRO A 44 15.09 22.13 34.85
CA PRO A 44 14.31 22.74 33.78
C PRO A 44 14.96 24.08 33.36
N GLY A 45 16.03 23.99 32.59
CA GLY A 45 16.64 25.11 31.86
C GLY A 45 16.02 25.27 30.47
N PRO A 46 16.29 26.39 29.79
CA PRO A 46 15.67 26.69 28.51
C PRO A 46 16.05 25.62 27.49
N VAL A 47 15.01 25.01 26.91
CA VAL A 47 15.08 24.01 25.85
C VAL A 47 15.85 24.61 24.66
N GLY A 48 17.06 24.10 24.42
CA GLY A 48 17.90 24.52 23.31
C GLY A 48 19.02 23.53 23.01
N ALA A 49 18.85 22.82 21.89
CA ALA A 49 19.85 22.09 21.11
C ALA A 49 20.45 20.79 21.70
N GLY A 50 19.79 19.65 21.46
CA GLY A 50 20.39 18.32 21.71
C GLY A 50 19.46 17.13 21.53
N GLY A 51 18.86 16.97 20.35
CA GLY A 51 18.21 15.73 19.90
C GLY A 51 16.91 15.38 20.62
N SER A 52 15.84 16.13 20.36
CA SER A 52 14.48 15.62 20.48
C SER A 52 14.36 14.30 19.71
N ASN A 53 13.57 13.34 20.23
CA ASN A 53 13.08 12.18 19.47
C ASN A 53 12.06 12.65 18.40
N GLU A 54 12.42 13.68 17.65
CA GLU A 54 11.60 14.23 16.60
C GLU A 54 11.66 13.25 15.44
N ILE A 55 10.50 12.75 15.03
CA ILE A 55 10.36 11.94 13.83
C ILE A 55 10.63 12.91 12.68
N VAL A 56 11.88 12.96 12.25
CA VAL A 56 12.31 13.74 11.10
C VAL A 56 11.76 13.01 9.86
N ASP A 57 10.56 13.41 9.42
CA ASP A 57 9.87 12.86 8.24
C ASP A 57 10.56 13.23 6.92
N SER A 58 11.73 13.88 6.98
CA SER A 58 12.50 14.35 5.82
C SER A 58 13.62 13.41 5.38
N VAL A 59 13.61 12.15 5.83
CA VAL A 59 14.35 11.13 5.08
C VAL A 59 13.62 11.00 3.75
N SER A 60 14.32 11.28 2.65
CA SER A 60 13.88 10.85 1.32
C SER A 60 13.86 9.33 1.31
N VAL A 61 12.79 8.76 1.87
CA VAL A 61 12.45 7.36 1.69
C VAL A 61 12.46 7.18 0.18
N ALA A 62 13.25 6.24 -0.31
CA ALA A 62 13.18 5.87 -1.71
C ALA A 62 11.72 5.56 -1.99
N GLU A 63 11.01 6.47 -2.65
CA GLU A 63 9.60 6.30 -2.92
C GLU A 63 9.51 5.06 -3.80
N THR A 64 8.99 3.98 -3.21
CA THR A 64 8.69 2.74 -3.90
C THR A 64 7.18 2.61 -3.96
N PRO A 65 6.52 3.50 -4.75
CA PRO A 65 5.09 3.46 -4.91
C PRO A 65 4.70 2.09 -5.46
N LEU A 66 3.69 1.51 -4.86
CA LEU A 66 3.09 0.27 -5.31
C LEU A 66 1.72 0.60 -5.85
N ASP A 67 1.61 0.69 -7.16
CA ASP A 67 0.34 0.93 -7.82
C ASP A 67 -0.58 -0.28 -7.70
N CYS A 68 -1.88 -0.03 -7.73
CA CYS A 68 -2.84 -1.11 -7.82
C CYS A 68 -2.69 -1.86 -9.17
N GLU A 69 -2.65 -3.18 -9.11
CA GLU A 69 -2.72 -4.03 -10.29
C GLU A 69 -4.04 -4.81 -10.27
N VAL A 70 -4.73 -4.84 -11.40
CA VAL A 70 -6.00 -5.56 -11.57
C VAL A 70 -5.86 -6.66 -12.61
N SER A 71 -6.76 -7.65 -12.56
CA SER A 71 -6.85 -8.68 -13.58
C SER A 71 -7.34 -8.12 -14.92
N LEU A 72 -7.28 -8.97 -15.95
CA LEU A 72 -8.10 -8.77 -17.14
C LEU A 72 -9.59 -8.81 -16.74
N TRP A 73 -10.40 -8.13 -17.55
CA TRP A 73 -11.85 -8.24 -17.45
C TRP A 73 -12.32 -9.67 -17.68
N SER A 74 -13.36 -10.07 -16.97
CA SER A 74 -14.16 -11.24 -17.30
C SER A 74 -14.76 -11.10 -18.71
N SER A 75 -15.26 -12.20 -19.24
CA SER A 75 -16.21 -12.11 -20.35
C SER A 75 -17.44 -11.31 -19.92
N TRP A 76 -18.10 -10.69 -20.88
CA TRP A 76 -19.40 -10.06 -20.63
C TRP A 76 -20.40 -11.09 -20.15
N GLY A 77 -21.17 -10.72 -19.13
CA GLY A 77 -22.36 -11.45 -18.71
C GLY A 77 -23.45 -11.43 -19.79
N LEU A 78 -24.50 -12.20 -19.54
CA LEU A 78 -25.69 -12.19 -20.38
C LEU A 78 -26.36 -10.81 -20.35
N CYS A 79 -26.99 -10.42 -21.46
CA CYS A 79 -27.76 -9.19 -21.51
C CYS A 79 -29.01 -9.32 -20.64
N ALA A 80 -29.08 -8.53 -19.58
CA ALA A 80 -30.24 -8.42 -18.70
C ALA A 80 -31.17 -7.33 -19.22
N GLY A 81 -32.44 -7.67 -19.47
CA GLY A 81 -33.43 -6.69 -19.92
C GLY A 81 -34.58 -7.33 -20.68
N PRO A 82 -35.62 -6.54 -20.98
CA PRO A 82 -36.73 -7.01 -21.80
C PRO A 82 -36.30 -7.30 -23.24
N CYS A 83 -36.87 -8.36 -23.82
CA CYS A 83 -36.54 -8.78 -25.18
C CYS A 83 -36.77 -7.68 -26.22
N GLY A 84 -35.82 -7.52 -27.15
CA GLY A 84 -35.93 -6.53 -28.22
C GLY A 84 -35.92 -5.07 -27.75
N LYS A 85 -35.60 -4.83 -26.47
CA LYS A 85 -35.42 -3.52 -25.88
C LYS A 85 -33.99 -3.40 -25.36
N LEU A 86 -33.61 -2.15 -25.05
CA LEU A 86 -32.32 -1.87 -24.43
C LEU A 86 -32.27 -2.56 -23.06
N GLY A 87 -31.23 -3.36 -22.86
CA GLY A 87 -30.83 -3.97 -21.61
C GLY A 87 -29.41 -3.58 -21.27
N ALA A 88 -28.86 -4.23 -20.24
CA ALA A 88 -27.51 -4.02 -19.78
C ALA A 88 -26.80 -5.35 -19.53
N LYS A 89 -25.50 -5.36 -19.79
CA LYS A 89 -24.60 -6.47 -19.47
C LYS A 89 -23.46 -5.94 -18.62
N SER A 90 -23.02 -6.75 -17.67
CA SER A 90 -21.92 -6.40 -16.79
C SER A 90 -20.73 -7.33 -17.00
N ARG A 91 -19.53 -6.85 -16.66
CA ARG A 91 -18.31 -7.64 -16.53
C ARG A 91 -17.54 -7.16 -15.31
N THR A 92 -16.70 -8.03 -14.76
CA THR A 92 -15.95 -7.73 -13.54
C THR A 92 -14.47 -8.07 -13.69
N ARG A 93 -13.62 -7.46 -12.87
CA ARG A 93 -12.20 -7.79 -12.71
C ARG A 93 -11.85 -7.70 -11.22
N TYR A 94 -10.75 -8.33 -10.82
CA TYR A 94 -10.35 -8.36 -9.42
C TYR A 94 -8.97 -7.73 -9.20
N ILE A 95 -8.72 -7.25 -7.99
CA ILE A 95 -7.43 -6.70 -7.57
C ILE A 95 -6.42 -7.84 -7.44
N ARG A 96 -5.29 -7.73 -8.15
CA ARG A 96 -4.13 -8.62 -8.01
C ARG A 96 -3.12 -8.08 -7.01
N MET A 97 -2.96 -6.76 -6.94
CA MET A 97 -2.09 -6.07 -5.99
C MET A 97 -2.80 -4.83 -5.44
N GLN A 98 -2.87 -4.73 -4.11
CA GLN A 98 -3.39 -3.54 -3.44
C GLN A 98 -2.38 -2.39 -3.54
N PRO A 99 -2.85 -1.14 -3.67
CA PRO A 99 -1.95 0.01 -3.70
C PRO A 99 -1.31 0.25 -2.32
N ALA A 100 -0.05 0.68 -2.32
CA ALA A 100 0.69 1.04 -1.11
C ALA A 100 1.75 2.12 -1.40
N ASN A 101 2.30 2.72 -0.34
CA ASN A 101 3.38 3.73 -0.42
C ASN A 101 3.09 4.89 -1.38
N HIS A 102 1.88 5.44 -1.31
CA HIS A 102 1.41 6.51 -2.22
C HIS A 102 1.35 6.10 -3.70
N GLY A 103 1.26 4.80 -4.00
CA GLY A 103 0.96 4.31 -5.34
C GLY A 103 -0.48 4.61 -5.79
N ALA A 104 -0.71 4.49 -7.10
CA ALA A 104 -1.99 4.83 -7.72
C ALA A 104 -3.13 3.90 -7.22
N PRO A 105 -4.32 4.46 -6.91
CA PRO A 105 -5.46 3.67 -6.45
C PRO A 105 -5.98 2.74 -7.54
N CYS A 106 -6.75 1.72 -7.14
CA CYS A 106 -7.37 0.79 -8.07
C CYS A 106 -8.39 1.50 -8.97
N PRO A 107 -8.41 1.19 -10.28
CA PRO A 107 -9.50 1.61 -11.16
C PRO A 107 -10.78 0.80 -10.85
N GLU A 108 -11.89 1.15 -11.53
CA GLU A 108 -13.18 0.45 -11.34
C GLU A 108 -13.07 -1.05 -11.60
N LEU A 109 -13.75 -1.84 -10.77
CA LEU A 109 -13.68 -3.31 -10.82
C LEU A 109 -14.87 -3.94 -11.53
N GLU A 110 -15.89 -3.14 -11.82
CA GLU A 110 -17.12 -3.53 -12.48
C GLU A 110 -17.35 -2.58 -13.64
N GLU A 111 -17.87 -3.09 -14.74
CA GLU A 111 -18.20 -2.29 -15.92
C GLU A 111 -19.53 -2.78 -16.47
N GLU A 112 -20.39 -1.83 -16.81
CA GLU A 112 -21.70 -2.06 -17.38
C GLU A 112 -21.78 -1.42 -18.76
N ALA A 113 -22.39 -2.12 -19.70
CA ALA A 113 -22.60 -1.64 -21.05
C ALA A 113 -24.01 -1.99 -21.54
N GLU A 114 -24.55 -1.12 -22.39
CA GLU A 114 -25.82 -1.37 -23.05
C GLU A 114 -25.72 -2.58 -23.99
N CYS A 115 -26.83 -3.30 -24.12
CA CYS A 115 -26.98 -4.42 -25.03
C CYS A 115 -28.45 -4.60 -25.44
N VAL A 116 -28.69 -5.40 -26.47
CA VAL A 116 -30.04 -5.85 -26.85
C VAL A 116 -30.05 -7.38 -26.73
N PRO A 117 -30.99 -7.99 -25.97
CA PRO A 117 -31.07 -9.44 -25.86
C PRO A 117 -31.50 -10.07 -27.19
N ASP A 118 -30.64 -10.90 -27.79
CA ASP A 118 -30.84 -11.48 -29.12
C ASP A 118 -31.68 -12.79 -29.14
N ASN A 119 -31.85 -13.45 -27.98
CA ASN A 119 -32.64 -14.69 -27.86
C ASN A 119 -33.40 -14.71 -26.54
N CYS A 120 -34.72 -14.59 -26.63
CA CYS A 120 -35.62 -14.58 -25.48
C CYS A 120 -36.59 -15.75 -25.66
N VAL A 121 -36.62 -16.65 -24.67
CA VAL A 121 -37.53 -17.80 -24.64
C VAL A 121 -38.77 -17.44 -23.85
#